data_AF-A0AAE4D8T3-F1
#
_entry.id   AF-A0AAE4D8T3-F1
#
_cell.length_a   1.000
_cell.length_b   1.000
_cell.length_c   1.000
_cell.angle_alpha   90.00
_cell.angle_beta   90.00
_cell.angle_gamma   90.00
#
_symmetry.space_group_name_H-M   'P 1'
#
loop_
_entity.id
_entity.type
_entity.pdbx_description
1 polymer ?
#
loop_
_entity_poly.entity_id
_entity_poly.type
_entity_poly.pdbx_seq_one_letter_code
_entity_poly.pdbx_strand_id
1 'polypeptide(L)'
;MKKLLLLTLASLSLMASSFAQDTLKFSGQITADTTWSADNKYILDGLVFVTGGATLTIEPGTMVYGGEGADLDASALIITRTGKIDAQGTASKPIIFTAEAAMEQTLTKDDV
;
A
#
# COMPACT_ATOMS: atom_id res chain seq x y z
N MET A 1 36.01 -28.84 -37.53
CA MET A 1 36.05 -29.24 -36.10
C MET A 1 35.11 -28.28 -35.38
N LYS A 2 33.80 -28.53 -35.34
CA LYS A 2 33.05 -29.16 -34.23
C LYS A 2 33.47 -28.64 -32.83
N LYS A 3 32.52 -27.94 -32.19
CA LYS A 3 32.38 -27.63 -30.73
C LYS A 3 33.16 -26.39 -30.28
N LEU A 4 32.65 -25.47 -29.46
CA LEU A 4 31.70 -25.63 -28.36
C LEU A 4 30.95 -24.31 -28.08
N LEU A 5 29.64 -24.43 -27.88
CA LEU A 5 28.70 -23.43 -27.38
C LEU A 5 28.94 -23.24 -25.87
N LEU A 6 29.05 -22.00 -25.38
CA LEU A 6 28.97 -21.67 -23.95
C LEU A 6 28.00 -20.49 -23.77
N LEU A 7 26.71 -20.80 -23.69
CA LEU A 7 25.72 -19.90 -23.11
C LEU A 7 25.89 -19.99 -21.58
N THR A 8 26.65 -19.07 -21.00
CA THR A 8 26.52 -18.81 -19.57
C THR A 8 25.25 -18.02 -19.37
N LEU A 9 24.19 -18.73 -19.00
CA LEU A 9 23.04 -18.15 -18.32
C LEU A 9 23.56 -17.62 -16.99
N ALA A 10 24.03 -16.37 -16.97
CA ALA A 10 24.21 -15.65 -15.73
C ALA A 10 22.79 -15.44 -15.19
N SER A 11 22.34 -16.39 -14.36
CA SER A 11 21.29 -16.14 -13.40
C SER A 11 21.78 -14.97 -12.55
N LEU A 12 21.44 -13.76 -12.96
CA LEU A 12 21.50 -12.59 -12.11
C LEU A 12 20.48 -12.87 -11.03
N SER A 13 20.94 -13.46 -9.93
CA SER A 13 20.16 -13.54 -8.71
C SER A 13 19.82 -12.10 -8.35
N LEU A 14 18.58 -11.71 -8.61
CA LEU A 14 18.00 -10.52 -8.04
C LEU A 14 18.01 -10.78 -6.53
N MET A 15 19.06 -10.31 -5.85
CA MET A 15 19.06 -10.20 -4.40
C MET A 15 17.92 -9.22 -4.10
N ALA A 16 16.73 -9.74 -3.84
CA ALA A 16 15.68 -8.96 -3.24
C ALA A 16 16.18 -8.63 -1.84
N SER A 17 16.81 -7.48 -1.70
CA SER A 17 17.04 -6.89 -0.40
C SER A 17 15.68 -6.76 0.26
N SER A 18 15.45 -7.53 1.32
CA SER A 18 14.28 -7.37 2.16
C SER A 18 14.46 -6.06 2.91
N PHE A 19 14.02 -4.95 2.32
CA PHE A 19 13.81 -3.72 3.08
C PHE A 19 12.67 -3.99 4.05
N ALA A 20 12.88 -3.71 5.33
CA ALA A 20 11.77 -3.69 6.28
C ALA A 20 10.79 -2.61 5.81
N GLN A 21 9.51 -2.96 5.66
CA GLN A 21 8.51 -1.95 5.32
C GLN A 21 8.32 -1.03 6.51
N ASP A 22 8.47 0.28 6.32
CA ASP A 22 8.15 1.25 7.35
C ASP A 22 6.63 1.36 7.50
N THR A 23 6.18 1.56 8.74
CA THR A 23 4.77 1.82 9.04
C THR A 23 4.57 3.32 9.21
N LEU A 24 3.84 3.94 8.30
CA LEU A 24 3.57 5.38 8.27
C LEU A 24 2.11 5.64 8.65
N LYS A 25 1.89 6.50 9.65
CA LYS A 25 0.55 6.91 10.09
C LYS A 25 0.16 8.25 9.45
N PHE A 26 -1.06 8.33 8.93
CA PHE A 26 -1.64 9.55 8.38
C PHE A 26 -2.90 9.92 9.14
N SER A 27 -3.05 11.20 9.46
CA SER A 27 -4.24 11.78 10.10
C SER A 27 -4.51 13.18 9.55
N GLY A 28 -5.73 13.68 9.69
CA GLY A 28 -6.07 15.05 9.30
C GLY A 28 -6.15 15.22 7.79
N GLN A 29 -5.30 16.08 7.19
CA GLN A 29 -5.46 16.48 5.79
C GLN A 29 -4.21 16.21 4.94
N ILE A 30 -4.42 15.68 3.74
CA ILE A 30 -3.47 15.61 2.64
C ILE A 30 -3.82 16.74 1.68
N THR A 31 -3.00 17.80 1.68
CA THR A 31 -3.22 19.05 0.92
C THR A 31 -2.24 19.25 -0.22
N ALA A 32 -1.27 18.35 -0.37
CA ALA A 32 -0.32 18.30 -1.47
C ALA A 32 -0.29 16.90 -2.07
N ASP A 33 0.08 16.82 -3.34
CA ASP A 33 0.21 15.53 -4.04
C ASP A 33 1.13 14.60 -3.26
N THR A 34 0.65 13.39 -3.00
CA THR A 34 1.30 12.42 -2.14
C THR A 34 1.24 11.05 -2.82
N THR A 35 2.34 10.29 -2.73
CA THR A 35 2.41 8.92 -3.27
C THR A 35 2.61 7.93 -2.15
N TRP A 36 1.78 6.88 -2.14
CA TRP A 36 1.92 5.71 -1.28
C TRP A 36 2.39 4.52 -2.12
N SER A 37 3.50 3.88 -1.71
CA SER A 37 4.14 2.77 -2.44
C SER A 37 4.10 1.46 -1.67
N ALA A 38 4.29 0.34 -2.36
CA ALA A 38 4.34 -0.99 -1.75
C ALA A 38 5.56 -1.21 -0.83
N ASP A 39 6.47 -0.24 -0.74
CA ASP A 39 7.64 -0.30 0.15
C ASP A 39 7.28 0.02 1.60
N ASN A 40 6.08 0.55 1.85
CA ASN A 40 5.61 0.94 3.18
C ASN A 40 4.22 0.37 3.49
N LYS A 41 3.87 0.41 4.77
CA LYS A 41 2.52 0.17 5.28
C LYS A 41 1.92 1.50 5.71
N TYR A 42 0.70 1.80 5.27
CA TYR A 42 0.04 3.07 5.59
C TYR A 42 -1.13 2.84 6.53
N ILE A 43 -1.12 3.47 7.70
CA ILE A 43 -2.22 3.41 8.66
C ILE A 43 -2.97 4.73 8.64
N LEU A 44 -4.28 4.66 8.43
CA LEU A 44 -5.21 5.76 8.65
C LEU A 44 -5.43 5.87 10.16
N ASP A 45 -4.90 6.92 10.77
CA ASP A 45 -5.03 7.20 12.20
C ASP A 45 -6.15 8.25 12.37
N GLY A 46 -7.39 7.76 12.43
CA GLY A 46 -8.60 8.58 12.36
C GLY A 46 -8.96 9.00 10.93
N LEU A 47 -9.59 10.16 10.80
CA LEU A 47 -10.07 10.68 9.52
C LEU A 47 -8.95 11.34 8.72
N VAL A 48 -8.71 10.85 7.50
CA VAL A 48 -7.71 11.37 6.56
C VAL A 48 -8.41 11.94 5.33
N PHE A 49 -8.31 13.25 5.13
CA PHE A 49 -8.97 13.97 4.04
C PHE A 49 -7.98 14.33 2.94
N VAL A 50 -8.18 13.82 1.73
CA VAL A 50 -7.49 14.33 0.53
C VAL A 50 -8.25 15.55 0.02
N THR A 51 -7.61 16.71 0.02
CA THR A 51 -8.29 18.00 -0.20
C THR A 51 -7.38 19.03 -0.86
N GLY A 52 -7.91 20.23 -1.12
CA GLY A 52 -7.11 21.36 -1.60
C GLY A 52 -6.61 21.21 -3.05
N GLY A 53 -7.22 20.33 -3.85
CA GLY A 53 -6.73 20.02 -5.21
C GLY A 53 -5.71 18.89 -5.27
N ALA A 54 -5.31 18.33 -4.12
CA ALA A 54 -4.30 17.28 -4.05
C ALA A 54 -4.77 15.96 -4.67
N THR A 55 -3.80 15.24 -5.21
CA THR A 55 -3.94 13.85 -5.67
C THR A 55 -3.18 12.92 -4.74
N LEU A 56 -3.88 11.94 -4.17
CA LEU A 56 -3.26 10.79 -3.53
C LEU A 56 -3.08 9.68 -4.57
N THR A 57 -1.83 9.41 -4.93
CA THR A 57 -1.46 8.27 -5.78
C THR A 57 -1.13 7.07 -4.91
N ILE A 58 -1.77 5.94 -5.15
CA ILE A 58 -1.49 4.68 -4.46
C ILE A 58 -0.99 3.68 -5.50
N GLU A 59 0.28 3.30 -5.38
CA GLU A 59 0.92 2.40 -6.35
C GLU A 59 0.43 0.95 -6.20
N PRO A 60 0.47 0.14 -7.27
CA PRO A 60 0.06 -1.26 -7.22
C PRO A 60 0.83 -2.06 -6.15
N GLY A 61 0.13 -2.89 -5.39
CA GLY A 61 0.72 -3.71 -4.32
C GLY A 61 0.75 -3.03 -2.95
N THR A 62 0.31 -1.77 -2.85
CA THR A 62 0.28 -1.04 -1.58
C THR A 62 -0.79 -1.58 -0.64
N MET A 63 -0.46 -1.68 0.65
CA MET A 63 -1.38 -2.00 1.72
C MET A 63 -1.73 -0.75 2.53
N VAL A 64 -3.03 -0.50 2.69
CA VAL A 64 -3.58 0.60 3.48
C VAL A 64 -4.45 0.01 4.58
N TYR A 65 -4.22 0.45 5.81
CA TYR A 65 -4.85 -0.07 7.00
C TYR A 65 -5.73 0.99 7.65
N GLY A 66 -6.99 0.66 7.91
CA GLY A 66 -7.81 1.45 8.84
C GLY A 66 -7.33 1.20 10.25
N GLY A 67 -6.86 2.26 10.92
CA GLY A 67 -6.47 2.19 12.33
C GLY A 67 -7.66 1.90 13.22
N GLU A 68 -7.38 1.41 14.43
CA GLU A 68 -8.41 1.13 15.43
C GLU A 68 -9.28 2.35 15.72
N GLY A 69 -10.55 2.10 16.06
CA GLY A 69 -11.51 3.16 16.34
C GLY A 69 -12.94 2.77 15.98
N ALA A 70 -13.91 3.34 16.67
CA ALA A 70 -15.34 3.12 16.43
C ALA A 70 -16.11 4.44 16.60
N ASP A 71 -17.32 4.49 16.05
CA ASP A 71 -18.21 5.65 16.11
C ASP A 71 -17.52 6.96 15.67
N LEU A 72 -17.28 7.89 16.59
CA LEU A 72 -16.67 9.19 16.30
C LEU A 72 -15.14 9.12 16.16
N ASP A 73 -14.53 8.03 16.63
CA ASP A 73 -13.08 7.79 16.57
C ASP A 73 -12.72 6.84 15.42
N ALA A 74 -13.67 6.51 14.54
CA ALA A 74 -13.43 5.62 13.40
C ALA A 74 -12.41 6.19 12.40
N SER A 75 -11.62 5.30 11.81
CA SER A 75 -10.63 5.66 10.79
C SER A 75 -11.22 5.59 9.38
N ALA A 76 -10.93 6.58 8.53
CA ALA A 76 -11.42 6.60 7.16
C ALA A 76 -10.54 7.44 6.23
N LEU A 77 -10.39 7.00 4.99
CA LEU A 77 -9.83 7.79 3.90
C LEU A 77 -10.98 8.47 3.16
N ILE A 78 -10.96 9.81 3.12
CA ILE A 78 -12.04 10.64 2.60
C ILE A 78 -11.48 11.49 1.46
N ILE A 79 -11.97 11.28 0.25
CA ILE A 79 -11.65 12.14 -0.90
C ILE A 79 -12.68 13.25 -0.96
N THR A 80 -12.28 14.50 -0.68
CA THR A 80 -13.20 15.63 -0.76
C THR A 80 -13.51 15.97 -2.22
N ARG A 81 -14.50 16.84 -2.46
CA ARG A 81 -14.90 17.25 -3.81
C ARG A 81 -13.75 17.87 -4.63
N THR A 82 -12.74 18.43 -3.95
CA THR A 82 -11.56 19.01 -4.60
C THR A 82 -10.35 18.08 -4.61
N GLY A 83 -10.36 16.99 -3.84
CA GLY A 83 -9.31 15.99 -3.82
C GLY A 83 -9.46 14.96 -4.94
N LYS A 84 -8.39 14.20 -5.17
CA LYS A 84 -8.36 13.08 -6.12
C LYS A 84 -7.64 11.88 -5.53
N ILE A 85 -8.04 10.69 -5.96
CA ILE A 85 -7.31 9.45 -5.72
C ILE A 85 -6.98 8.81 -7.07
N ASP A 86 -5.73 8.38 -7.25
CA ASP A 86 -5.30 7.52 -8.35
C ASP A 86 -4.77 6.21 -7.79
N ALA A 87 -5.53 5.12 -7.94
CA ALA A 87 -5.25 3.83 -7.33
C ALA A 87 -5.44 2.69 -8.35
N GLN A 88 -4.45 2.49 -9.22
CA GLN A 88 -4.50 1.53 -10.34
C GLN A 88 -3.91 0.17 -9.98
N GLY A 89 -4.49 -0.51 -8.99
CA GLY A 89 -4.08 -1.88 -8.63
C GLY A 89 -4.25 -2.87 -9.80
N THR A 90 -3.46 -3.95 -9.80
CA THR A 90 -3.55 -5.02 -10.82
C THR A 90 -3.87 -6.36 -10.17
N ALA A 91 -4.31 -7.36 -10.95
CA ALA A 91 -4.54 -8.71 -10.42
C ALA A 91 -3.28 -9.33 -9.78
N SER A 92 -2.09 -9.05 -10.33
CA SER A 92 -0.81 -9.51 -9.79
C SER A 92 -0.29 -8.69 -8.62
N LYS A 93 -0.75 -7.44 -8.49
CA LYS A 93 -0.33 -6.48 -7.45
C LYS A 93 -1.54 -5.63 -7.04
N PRO A 94 -2.49 -6.21 -6.29
CA PRO A 94 -3.69 -5.50 -5.87
C PRO A 94 -3.33 -4.39 -4.88
N ILE A 95 -4.13 -3.34 -4.83
CA ILE A 95 -4.12 -2.41 -3.70
C ILE A 95 -5.12 -2.96 -2.68
N ILE A 96 -4.67 -3.16 -1.44
CA ILE A 96 -5.48 -3.78 -0.39
C ILE A 96 -5.76 -2.76 0.68
N PHE A 97 -7.05 -2.45 0.87
CA PHE A 97 -7.55 -1.76 2.06
C PHE A 97 -8.05 -2.80 3.05
N THR A 98 -7.51 -2.79 4.27
CA THR A 98 -7.89 -3.73 5.34
C THR A 98 -7.85 -3.04 6.71
N ALA A 99 -8.18 -3.75 7.78
CA ALA A 99 -8.06 -3.23 9.15
C ALA A 99 -6.65 -3.45 9.70
N GLU A 100 -6.18 -2.54 10.56
CA GLU A 100 -4.93 -2.72 11.32
C GLU A 100 -4.95 -4.02 12.15
N ALA A 101 -6.12 -4.42 12.68
CA ALA A 101 -6.30 -5.69 13.37
C ALA A 101 -5.93 -6.93 12.52
N ALA A 102 -6.02 -6.84 11.19
CA ALA A 102 -5.59 -7.90 10.28
C ALA A 102 -4.06 -7.93 10.08
N MET A 103 -3.30 -6.97 10.62
CA MET A 103 -1.83 -6.99 10.60
C MET A 103 -1.25 -8.04 11.55
N GLU A 104 -1.95 -8.39 12.62
CA GLU A 104 -1.50 -9.38 13.61
C GLU A 104 -2.09 -10.77 13.42
N GLN A 105 -3.07 -10.95 12.52
CA GLN A 105 -3.78 -12.22 12.38
C GLN A 105 -3.71 -12.80 10.97
N THR A 106 -3.29 -14.06 10.87
CA THR A 106 -3.59 -14.88 9.69
C THR A 106 -5.08 -15.19 9.72
N LEU A 107 -5.90 -14.32 9.14
CA LEU A 107 -7.33 -14.57 8.99
C LEU A 107 -7.51 -15.78 8.08
N THR A 108 -8.17 -16.80 8.60
CA THR A 108 -8.52 -18.00 7.85
C THR A 108 -9.95 -17.87 7.34
N LYS A 109 -10.29 -18.64 6.31
CA LYS A 109 -11.65 -18.69 5.72
C LYS A 109 -12.77 -19.04 6.71
N ASP A 110 -12.42 -19.45 7.93
CA ASP A 110 -13.34 -19.92 8.95
C ASP A 110 -13.67 -18.81 9.99
N ASP A 111 -13.12 -17.61 9.84
CA ASP A 111 -13.27 -16.48 10.77
C ASP A 111 -14.42 -15.49 10.41
N VAL A 112 -15.35 -15.86 9.51
CA VAL A 112 -16.52 -15.04 9.07
C VAL A 112 -17.84 -15.77 9.28
#